data_AF-A0A258X1T8-F1
#
_entry.id   AF-A0A258X1T8-F1
#
_cell.length_a   1.000
_cell.length_b   1.000
_cell.length_c   1.000
_cell.angle_alpha   90.00
_cell.angle_beta   90.00
_cell.angle_gamma   90.00
#
_symmetry.space_group_name_H-M   'P 1'
#
loop_
_entity.id
_entity.type
_entity.pdbx_description
1 polymer ?
#
loop_
_entity_poly.entity_id
_entity_poly.type
_entity_poly.pdbx_seq_one_letter_code
_entity_poly.pdbx_strand_id
1 'polypeptide(L)' 'MLSAVTAARQILTSLHEVMASRAGAQAKLNQIVEVIGENLDSEVCSIYLLREGMLELFATR' A
#
# COMPACT_ATOMS: atom_id res chain seq x y z
N MET A 1 -17.90 4.39 -7.22
CA MET A 1 -16.85 5.23 -6.64
C MET A 1 -17.13 5.39 -5.15
N LEU A 2 -16.20 4.98 -4.30
CA LEU A 2 -16.30 5.18 -2.85
C LEU A 2 -16.18 6.67 -2.53
N SER A 3 -16.78 7.13 -1.44
CA SER A 3 -16.45 8.47 -0.93
C SER A 3 -15.00 8.47 -0.47
N ALA A 4 -14.31 9.62 -0.56
CA ALA A 4 -12.93 9.74 -0.08
C ALA A 4 -12.77 9.30 1.39
N VAL A 5 -13.79 9.55 2.22
CA VAL A 5 -13.81 9.10 3.63
C VAL A 5 -13.90 7.58 3.74
N THR A 6 -14.72 6.94 2.90
CA THR A 6 -14.85 5.48 2.89
C THR A 6 -13.56 4.82 2.41
N ALA A 7 -12.97 5.32 1.32
CA ALA A 7 -11.71 4.84 0.79
C ALA A 7 -10.58 4.95 1.83
N ALA A 8 -10.45 6.11 2.49
CA ALA A 8 -9.47 6.30 3.56
C ALA A 8 -9.65 5.29 4.71
N ARG A 9 -10.90 5.00 5.10
CA ARG A 9 -11.17 4.00 6.15
C ARG A 9 -10.78 2.59 5.70
N GLN A 10 -11.11 2.19 4.49
CA GLN A 10 -10.74 0.87 3.96
C GLN A 10 -9.23 0.71 3.87
N ILE A 11 -8.53 1.71 3.33
CA ILE A 11 -7.06 1.73 3.29
C ILE A 11 -6.49 1.50 4.69
N LEU A 12 -6.91 2.31 5.69
CA LEU A 12 -6.37 2.18 7.05
C LEU A 12 -6.65 0.82 7.69
N THR A 13 -7.85 0.26 7.50
CA THR A 13 -8.19 -1.09 8.00
C THR A 13 -7.30 -2.15 7.36
N SER A 14 -7.17 -2.15 6.03
CA SER A 14 -6.36 -3.12 5.31
C SER A 14 -4.87 -2.99 5.62
N LEU A 15 -4.35 -1.77 5.77
CA LEU A 15 -2.98 -1.53 6.24
C LEU A 15 -2.76 -2.16 7.61
N HIS A 16 -3.70 -1.99 8.54
CA HIS A 16 -3.58 -2.58 9.87
C HIS A 16 -3.54 -4.11 9.82
N GLU A 17 -4.39 -4.74 9.01
CA GLU A 17 -4.41 -6.20 8.81
C GLU A 17 -3.11 -6.73 8.17
N VAL A 18 -2.65 -6.09 7.09
CA VAL A 18 -1.41 -6.45 6.40
C VAL A 18 -0.22 -6.34 7.35
N MET A 19 -0.15 -5.26 8.13
CA MET A 19 0.93 -5.03 9.08
C MET A 19 0.91 -6.03 10.24
N ALA A 20 -0.28 -6.47 10.69
CA ALA A 20 -0.44 -7.50 11.72
C ALA A 20 -0.12 -8.92 11.24
N SER A 21 -0.09 -9.16 9.91
CA SER A 21 0.22 -10.47 9.35
C SER A 21 1.66 -10.94 9.63
N ARG A 22 1.89 -12.26 9.50
CA ARG A 22 3.23 -12.87 9.59
C ARG A 22 4.05 -12.75 8.30
N ALA A 23 3.55 -12.04 7.29
CA ALA A 23 4.25 -11.88 6.02
C ALA A 23 5.57 -11.09 6.19
N GLY A 24 6.54 -11.34 5.31
CA GLY A 24 7.77 -10.56 5.24
C GLY A 24 7.52 -9.12 4.78
N ALA A 25 8.48 -8.22 5.02
CA ALA A 25 8.36 -6.79 4.69
C ALA A 25 8.03 -6.54 3.20
N GLN A 26 8.69 -7.26 2.29
CA GLN A 26 8.41 -7.18 0.85
C GLN A 26 6.95 -7.49 0.52
N ALA A 27 6.44 -8.61 1.02
CA ALA A 27 5.08 -9.06 0.75
C ALA A 27 4.04 -8.07 1.32
N LYS A 28 4.30 -7.50 2.50
CA LYS A 28 3.46 -6.46 3.10
C LYS A 28 3.41 -5.21 2.22
N LEU A 29 4.57 -4.72 1.77
CA LEU A 29 4.64 -3.50 0.96
C LEU A 29 3.99 -3.69 -0.41
N ASN A 30 4.19 -4.85 -1.04
CA ASN A 30 3.50 -5.21 -2.29
C ASN A 30 1.96 -5.20 -2.09
N GLN A 31 1.45 -5.77 -1.00
CA GLN A 31 0.02 -5.74 -0.72
C GLN A 31 -0.50 -4.32 -0.46
N ILE A 32 0.28 -3.50 0.26
CA ILE A 32 -0.11 -2.13 0.57
C ILE A 32 -0.23 -1.27 -0.69
N VAL A 33 0.71 -1.37 -1.65
CA VAL A 33 0.62 -0.58 -2.89
C VAL A 33 -0.61 -0.94 -3.72
N GLU A 34 -0.97 -2.23 -3.78
CA GLU A 34 -2.20 -2.68 -4.45
C GLU A 34 -3.45 -2.14 -3.74
N VAL A 35 -3.54 -2.29 -2.41
CA VAL A 35 -4.67 -1.78 -1.61
C VAL A 35 -4.87 -0.28 -1.82
N ILE A 36 -3.80 0.52 -1.80
CA ILE A 36 -3.89 1.96 -1.99
C ILE A 36 -4.30 2.29 -3.43
N GLY A 37 -3.69 1.63 -4.42
CA GLY A 37 -4.02 1.83 -5.84
C GLY A 37 -5.50 1.55 -6.13
N GLU A 38 -6.00 0.41 -5.68
CA GLU A 38 -7.40 0.00 -5.86
C GLU A 38 -8.39 0.95 -5.17
N ASN A 39 -8.14 1.32 -3.90
CA ASN A 39 -9.08 2.15 -3.14
C ASN A 39 -9.12 3.61 -3.62
N LEU A 40 -8.08 4.07 -4.31
CA LEU A 40 -8.00 5.42 -4.88
C LEU A 40 -8.33 5.46 -6.38
N ASP A 41 -8.73 4.33 -6.98
CA ASP A 41 -8.96 4.20 -8.42
C ASP A 41 -7.75 4.73 -9.23
N SER A 42 -6.53 4.42 -8.77
CA SER A 42 -5.29 4.95 -9.35
C SER A 42 -4.70 3.99 -10.37
N GLU A 43 -4.23 4.53 -11.51
CA GLU A 43 -3.54 3.76 -12.55
C GLU A 43 -2.20 3.21 -12.03
N VAL A 44 -1.49 3.97 -11.20
CA VAL A 44 -0.20 3.56 -10.62
C VAL A 44 -0.09 4.05 -9.18
N CYS A 45 0.20 3.13 -8.26
CA CYS A 45 0.59 3.45 -6.89
C CYS A 45 2.03 3.00 -6.62
N SER A 46 2.81 3.82 -5.92
CA SER A 46 4.17 3.49 -5.52
C SER A 46 4.52 3.91 -4.10
N ILE A 47 5.37 3.12 -3.45
CA ILE A 47 6.03 3.40 -2.17
C ILE A 47 7.53 3.42 -2.40
N TYR A 48 8.18 4.46 -1.89
CA TYR A 48 9.64 4.62 -1.89
C TYR A 48 10.17 4.47 -0.47
N LEU A 49 11.09 3.53 -0.27
CA LEU A 49 11.78 3.35 1.01
C LEU A 49 13.24 3.77 0.88
N LEU A 50 13.68 4.67 1.76
CA LEU A 50 15.08 5.05 1.85
C LEU A 50 15.83 4.04 2.72
N ARG A 51 16.79 3.33 2.14
CA ARG A 51 17.66 2.37 2.83
C ARG A 51 19.10 2.55 2.34
N GLU A 52 20.03 2.75 3.26
CA GLU A 52 21.46 2.90 2.96
C GLU A 52 21.77 3.97 1.89
N GLY A 53 20.97 5.05 1.85
CA GLY A 53 21.12 6.14 0.88
C GLY A 53 20.53 5.86 -0.51
N MET A 54 19.89 4.72 -0.71
CA MET A 54 19.18 4.36 -1.96
C MET A 54 17.67 4.28 -1.75
N LEU A 55 16.91 4.60 -2.80
CA LEU A 55 15.46 4.44 -2.82
C LEU A 55 15.09 3.07 -3.39
N GLU A 56 14.44 2.26 -2.57
CA GLU A 56 13.80 1.01 -2.95
C GLU A 56 12.36 1.29 -3.38
N LEU A 57 11.98 0.81 -4.56
CA LEU A 57 10.66 1.03 -5.17
C LEU A 57 9.76 -0.20 -5.03
N PHE A 58 8.53 0.05 -4.60
CA PHE A 58 7.42 -0.89 -4.61
C PHE A 58 6.28 -0.25 -5.39
N ALA A 59 5.73 -0.92 -6.39
CA ALA A 59 4.68 -0.34 -7.22
C ALA A 59 3.68 -1.39 -7.70
N THR A 60 2.47 -0.93 -8.01
CA THR A 60 1.48 -1.70 -8.78
C THR A 60 1.98 -1.93 -10.21
N ARG A 61 1.40 -2.92 -10.91
CA ARG A 61 1.76 -3.25 -12.30
C ARG A 61 1.51 -2.10 -13.27
#